data_AF-A0A7J0DFK0-F1
#
_entry.id   AF-A0A7J0DFK0-F1
#
_cell.length_a   1.000
_cell.length_b   1.000
_cell.length_c   1.000
_cell.angle_alpha   90.00
_cell.angle_beta   90.00
_cell.angle_gamma   90.00
#
_symmetry.space_group_name_H-M   'P 1'
#
loop_
_entity.id
_entity.type
_entity.pdbx_description
1 polymer ?
#
loop_
_entity_poly.entity_id
_entity_poly.type
_entity_poly.pdbx_seq_one_letter_code
_entity_poly.pdbx_strand_id
1 'polypeptide(L)'
;MLDDAVAASVAKGIITPQDEKLLANRTDIEAINDSMALSIQCASSVSNMARRLQVRGNEVQELRTQVLNLQRRNRSLQQENKELKKLVDSYANDMEKRYSELEMNTNRLQEQQESLLLEVQKKL
;
A
#
# COMPACT_ATOMS: atom_id res chain seq x y z
N MET A 1 43.93 14.12 2.30
CA MET A 1 44.65 14.90 1.27
C MET A 1 44.66 14.08 0.01
N LEU A 2 44.14 14.60 -1.10
CA LEU A 2 44.46 14.03 -2.41
C LEU A 2 45.95 14.29 -2.64
N ASP A 3 46.68 13.32 -3.17
CA ASP A 3 48.07 13.50 -3.57
C ASP A 3 48.11 14.36 -4.84
N ASP A 4 48.84 15.48 -4.81
CA ASP A 4 48.95 16.42 -5.92
C ASP A 4 49.45 15.72 -7.21
N ALA A 5 50.28 14.69 -7.07
CA ALA A 5 50.73 13.87 -8.20
C ALA A 5 49.57 13.09 -8.85
N VAL A 6 48.65 12.56 -8.05
CA VAL A 6 47.46 11.84 -8.53
C VAL A 6 46.48 12.82 -9.18
N ALA A 7 46.25 13.98 -8.56
CA ALA A 7 45.40 15.01 -9.13
C ALA A 7 45.91 15.51 -10.49
N ALA A 8 47.22 15.77 -10.61
CA ALA A 8 47.85 16.18 -11.86
C ALA A 8 47.78 15.09 -12.94
N SER A 9 48.00 13.82 -12.58
CA SER A 9 47.89 12.69 -13.51
C SER A 9 46.47 12.51 -14.03
N VAL A 10 45.46 12.65 -13.17
CA VAL A 10 44.04 12.56 -13.56
C VAL A 10 43.64 13.76 -14.43
N ALA A 11 44.04 14.98 -14.05
CA ALA A 11 43.77 16.18 -14.83
C ALA A 11 44.33 16.08 -16.26
N LYS A 12 45.56 15.57 -16.41
CA LYS A 12 46.19 15.37 -17.73
C LYS A 12 45.44 14.38 -18.64
N GLY A 13 44.66 13.46 -18.06
CA GLY A 13 43.80 12.54 -18.82
C GLY A 13 42.43 13.11 -19.20
N ILE A 14 42.05 14.28 -18.66
CA ILE A 14 40.72 14.90 -18.83
C ILE A 14 40.82 16.20 -19.65
N ILE A 15 41.90 16.96 -19.52
CA ILE A 15 42.12 18.24 -20.19
C ILE A 15 42.36 18.01 -21.69
N THR A 16 41.59 18.70 -22.53
CA THR A 16 41.79 18.71 -23.99
C THR A 16 42.78 19.82 -24.41
N PRO A 17 43.37 19.76 -25.61
CA PRO A 17 44.24 20.84 -26.11
C PRO A 17 43.54 22.21 -26.20
N GLN A 18 42.20 22.24 -26.29
CA GLN A 18 41.43 23.46 -26.25
C GLN A 18 41.33 24.01 -24.82
N ASP A 19 41.20 23.13 -23.83
CA ASP A 19 41.20 23.50 -22.42
C ASP A 19 42.57 24.04 -22.00
N GLU A 20 43.68 23.46 -22.48
CA GLU A 20 45.03 24.01 -22.23
C GLU A 20 45.17 25.46 -22.73
N LYS A 21 44.66 25.77 -23.92
CA LYS A 21 44.66 27.15 -24.46
C LYS A 21 43.81 28.11 -23.64
N LEU A 22 42.68 27.63 -23.12
CA LEU A 22 41.80 28.43 -22.26
C LEU A 22 42.43 28.67 -20.88
N LEU A 23 43.09 27.65 -20.32
CA LEU A 23 43.75 27.71 -19.02
C LEU A 23 45.05 28.54 -19.06
N ALA A 24 45.81 28.50 -20.16
CA ALA A 24 47.07 29.25 -20.31
C ALA A 24 46.91 30.78 -20.24
N ASN A 25 45.72 31.29 -20.54
CA ASN A 25 45.39 32.72 -20.49
C ASN A 25 44.64 33.11 -19.20
N ARG A 26 44.37 32.15 -18.31
CA ARG A 26 43.54 32.35 -17.11
C ARG A 26 44.42 32.72 -15.93
N THR A 27 44.01 33.72 -15.17
CA THR A 27 44.70 34.13 -13.94
C THR A 27 44.27 33.26 -12.76
N ASP A 28 45.14 33.14 -11.75
CA ASP A 28 44.82 32.43 -10.51
C ASP A 28 43.57 33.01 -9.82
N ILE A 29 43.37 34.33 -9.91
CA ILE A 29 42.21 35.02 -9.33
C ILE A 29 40.92 34.57 -10.03
N GLU A 30 40.91 34.47 -11.36
CA GLU A 30 39.75 33.97 -12.12
C GLU A 30 39.48 32.50 -11.78
N ALA A 31 40.51 31.66 -11.73
CA ALA A 31 40.36 30.25 -11.37
C ALA A 31 39.79 30.06 -9.95
N ILE A 32 40.22 30.88 -8.98
CA ILE A 32 39.67 30.89 -7.62
C ILE A 32 38.21 31.34 -7.60
N ASN A 33 37.88 32.42 -8.31
CA ASN A 33 36.51 32.94 -8.40
C ASN A 33 35.55 31.92 -9.01
N ASP A 34 35.97 31.23 -10.07
CA ASP A 34 35.17 30.20 -10.72
C ASP A 34 34.99 28.97 -9.82
N SER A 35 36.04 28.56 -9.11
CA SER A 35 35.97 27.49 -8.11
C SER A 35 35.03 27.85 -6.95
N MET A 36 35.05 29.10 -6.48
CA MET A 36 34.12 29.60 -5.47
C MET A 36 32.68 29.60 -5.99
N ALA A 37 32.46 30.09 -7.22
CA ALA A 37 31.14 30.10 -7.83
C ALA A 37 30.58 28.68 -7.97
N LEU A 38 31.40 27.73 -8.44
CA LEU A 38 31.04 26.32 -8.51
C LEU A 38 30.72 25.76 -7.12
N SER A 39 31.53 26.05 -6.11
CA SER A 39 31.31 25.60 -4.73
C SER A 39 29.97 26.09 -4.16
N ILE A 40 29.62 27.36 -4.40
CA ILE A 40 28.33 27.95 -3.98
C ILE A 40 27.15 27.27 -4.69
N GLN A 41 27.28 27.01 -6.00
CA GLN A 41 26.24 26.33 -6.77
C GLN A 41 26.07 24.88 -6.31
N CYS A 42 27.17 24.16 -6.06
CA CYS A 42 27.15 22.81 -5.51
C CYS A 42 26.48 22.77 -4.14
N ALA A 43 26.85 23.68 -3.22
CA ALA A 43 26.25 23.78 -1.90
C ALA A 43 24.73 24.03 -1.99
N SER A 44 24.32 24.93 -2.89
CA SER A 44 22.91 25.24 -3.13
C SER A 44 22.15 24.04 -3.71
N SER A 45 22.75 23.32 -4.66
CA SER A 45 22.19 22.10 -5.26
C SER A 45 21.98 21.00 -4.22
N VAL A 46 23.01 20.71 -3.42
CA VAL A 46 22.95 19.70 -2.35
C VAL A 46 21.93 20.09 -1.28
N SER A 47 21.88 21.36 -0.87
CA SER A 47 20.88 21.86 0.09
C SER A 47 19.45 21.69 -0.43
N ASN A 48 19.21 21.99 -1.70
CA ASN A 48 17.91 21.77 -2.33
C ASN A 48 17.53 20.28 -2.38
N MET A 49 18.48 19.40 -2.67
CA MET A 49 18.25 17.95 -2.61
C MET A 49 17.92 17.48 -1.20
N ALA A 50 18.67 17.95 -0.19
CA ALA A 50 18.44 17.62 1.21
C ALA A 50 17.02 18.02 1.66
N ARG A 51 16.58 19.23 1.31
CA ARG A 51 15.21 19.71 1.59
C ARG A 51 14.15 18.83 0.93
N ARG A 52 14.34 18.47 -0.35
CA ARG A 52 13.40 17.59 -1.07
C ARG A 52 13.34 16.19 -0.45
N LEU A 53 14.48 15.64 -0.03
CA LEU A 53 14.54 14.35 0.65
C LEU A 53 13.82 14.40 2.01
N GLN A 54 13.96 15.49 2.76
CA GLN A 54 13.26 15.68 4.02
C GLN A 54 11.74 15.69 3.82
N VAL A 55 11.23 16.46 2.85
CA VAL A 55 9.79 16.50 2.53
C VAL A 55 9.27 15.12 2.14
N ARG A 56 9.97 14.42 1.23
CA ARG A 56 9.61 13.04 0.85
C ARG A 56 9.66 12.07 2.03
N GLY A 57 10.60 12.26 2.96
CA GLY A 57 10.70 11.48 4.19
C GLY A 57 9.44 11.63 5.06
N ASN A 58 8.94 12.85 5.20
CA ASN A 58 7.71 13.12 5.94
C ASN A 58 6.48 12.49 5.26
N GLU A 59 6.36 12.62 3.94
CA GLU A 59 5.28 11.99 3.16
C GLU A 59 5.27 10.46 3.31
N VAL A 60 6.45 9.83 3.22
CA VAL A 60 6.60 8.38 3.42
C VAL A 60 6.17 7.96 4.84
N GLN A 61 6.51 8.75 5.85
CA GLN A 61 6.13 8.46 7.23
C GLN A 61 4.62 8.62 7.46
N GLU A 62 3.98 9.61 6.82
CA GLU A 62 2.54 9.77 6.85
C GLU A 62 1.83 8.58 6.18
N LEU A 63 2.26 8.22 4.97
CA LEU A 63 1.75 7.05 4.25
C LEU A 63 1.91 5.76 5.04
N ARG A 64 3.07 5.57 5.70
CA ARG A 64 3.31 4.42 6.57
C ARG A 64 2.28 4.36 7.70
N THR A 65 1.94 5.50 8.31
CA THR A 65 0.92 5.58 9.35
C THR A 65 -0.46 5.23 8.81
N GLN A 66 -0.82 5.76 7.63
CA GLN A 66 -2.10 5.43 6.98
C GLN A 66 -2.20 3.94 6.65
N VAL A 67 -1.15 3.33 6.10
CA VAL A 67 -1.10 1.89 5.80
C VAL A 67 -1.31 1.05 7.06
N LEU A 68 -0.65 1.41 8.16
CA LEU A 68 -0.83 0.69 9.43
C LEU A 68 -2.28 0.78 9.95
N ASN A 69 -2.90 1.95 9.84
CA ASN A 69 -4.30 2.13 10.23
C ASN A 69 -5.26 1.30 9.36
N LEU A 70 -5.05 1.30 8.04
CA LEU A 70 -5.83 0.48 7.11
C LEU A 70 -5.66 -1.01 7.38
N GLN A 71 -4.44 -1.48 7.66
CA GLN A 71 -4.18 -2.88 8.01
C GLN A 71 -4.88 -3.28 9.31
N ARG A 72 -4.94 -2.40 10.31
CA ARG A 72 -5.71 -2.67 11.54
C ARG A 72 -7.21 -2.76 11.25
N ARG A 73 -7.75 -1.81 10.49
CA ARG A 73 -9.17 -1.80 10.11
C ARG A 73 -9.55 -3.04 9.30
N ASN A 74 -8.72 -3.44 8.35
CA ASN A 74 -8.94 -4.64 7.55
C ASN A 74 -8.99 -5.91 8.42
N ARG A 75 -8.07 -6.04 9.39
CA ARG A 75 -8.09 -7.15 10.35
C ARG A 75 -9.38 -7.19 11.18
N SER A 76 -9.85 -6.03 11.64
CA SER A 76 -11.12 -5.91 12.37
C SER A 76 -12.31 -6.38 11.51
N LEU A 77 -12.40 -5.89 10.27
CA LEU A 77 -13.47 -6.24 9.35
C LEU A 77 -13.44 -7.73 8.98
N GLN A 78 -12.25 -8.31 8.81
CA GLN A 78 -12.11 -9.74 8.59
C GLN A 78 -12.61 -10.56 9.77
N GLN A 79 -12.40 -10.10 11.00
CA GLN A 79 -12.92 -10.79 12.18
C GLN A 79 -14.45 -10.68 12.26
N GLU A 80 -14.99 -9.48 12.04
CA GLU A 80 -16.44 -9.25 12.02
C GLU A 80 -17.13 -10.10 10.95
N ASN A 81 -16.56 -10.18 9.73
CA ASN A 81 -17.07 -11.04 8.67
C ASN A 81 -17.09 -12.52 9.05
N LYS A 82 -16.10 -13.00 9.82
CA LYS A 82 -16.11 -14.40 10.31
C LYS A 82 -17.24 -14.63 11.30
N GLU A 83 -17.49 -13.70 12.22
CA GLU A 83 -18.59 -13.84 13.18
C GLU A 83 -19.96 -13.73 12.49
N LEU A 84 -20.12 -12.80 11.55
CA LEU A 84 -21.33 -12.70 10.73
C LEU A 84 -21.57 -13.97 9.93
N LYS A 85 -20.52 -14.59 9.37
CA LYS A 85 -20.65 -15.86 8.65
C LYS A 85 -21.18 -16.98 9.56
N LYS A 86 -20.65 -17.12 10.78
CA LYS A 86 -21.16 -18.09 11.76
C LYS A 86 -22.63 -17.84 12.08
N LEU A 87 -23.01 -16.57 12.24
CA LEU A 87 -24.39 -16.19 12.56
C LEU A 87 -25.34 -16.57 11.41
N VAL A 88 -24.97 -16.26 10.17
CA VAL A 88 -25.74 -16.65 8.97
C VAL A 88 -25.88 -18.17 8.88
N ASP A 89 -24.78 -18.92 9.10
CA ASP A 89 -24.82 -20.38 9.05
C ASP A 89 -25.72 -20.96 10.16
N SER A 90 -25.69 -20.37 11.36
CA SER A 90 -26.61 -20.75 12.45
C SER A 90 -28.07 -20.50 12.10
N TYR A 91 -28.39 -19.34 11.50
CA TYR A 91 -29.76 -19.02 11.09
C TYR A 91 -30.24 -19.94 9.96
N ALA A 92 -29.39 -20.21 8.97
CA ALA A 92 -29.71 -21.13 7.88
C ALA A 92 -30.07 -22.52 8.42
N ASN A 93 -29.27 -23.04 9.35
CA ASN A 93 -29.51 -24.33 10.00
C ASN A 93 -30.81 -24.35 10.83
N ASP A 94 -31.12 -23.28 11.58
CA ASP A 94 -32.37 -23.20 12.35
C ASP A 94 -33.59 -23.15 11.43
N MET A 95 -33.52 -22.37 10.36
CA MET A 95 -34.60 -22.26 9.38
C MET A 95 -34.83 -23.57 8.63
N GLU A 96 -33.78 -24.29 8.25
CA GLU A 96 -33.88 -25.60 7.61
C GLU A 96 -34.59 -26.62 8.52
N LYS A 97 -34.26 -26.63 9.83
CA LYS A 97 -34.95 -27.48 10.80
C LYS A 97 -36.42 -27.15 10.92
N ARG A 98 -36.76 -25.86 11.10
CA ARG A 98 -38.16 -25.41 11.18
C ARG A 98 -38.94 -25.73 9.91
N TYR A 99 -38.31 -25.59 8.74
CA TYR A 99 -38.93 -25.94 7.47
C TYR A 99 -39.23 -27.44 7.40
N SER A 100 -38.27 -28.29 7.79
CA SER A 100 -38.45 -29.74 7.83
C SER A 100 -39.57 -30.16 8.80
N GLU A 101 -39.63 -29.55 9.99
CA GLU A 101 -40.70 -29.78 10.96
C GLU A 101 -42.07 -29.34 10.43
N LEU A 102 -42.13 -28.18 9.76
CA LEU A 102 -43.35 -27.69 9.15
C LEU A 102 -43.83 -28.64 8.04
N GLU A 103 -42.93 -29.08 7.16
CA GLU A 103 -43.24 -30.05 6.10
C GLU A 103 -43.79 -31.36 6.67
N MET A 104 -43.14 -31.92 7.69
CA MET A 104 -43.65 -33.12 8.38
C MET A 104 -45.04 -32.91 8.96
N ASN A 105 -45.30 -31.76 9.60
CA ASN A 105 -46.61 -31.46 10.18
C ASN A 105 -47.69 -31.27 9.10
N THR A 106 -47.36 -30.60 7.99
CA THR A 106 -48.27 -30.44 6.85
C THR A 106 -48.64 -31.79 6.25
N ASN A 107 -47.67 -32.69 6.03
CA ASN A 107 -47.92 -34.03 5.51
C ASN A 107 -48.85 -34.83 6.44
N ARG A 108 -48.60 -34.80 7.76
CA ARG A 108 -49.45 -35.46 8.76
C ARG A 108 -50.88 -34.92 8.77
N LEU A 109 -51.05 -33.60 8.67
CA LEU A 109 -52.38 -32.98 8.60
C LEU A 109 -53.12 -33.39 7.33
N GLN A 110 -52.40 -33.49 6.21
CA GLN A 110 -52.98 -33.94 4.94
C GLN A 110 -53.46 -35.40 5.02
N GLU A 111 -52.64 -36.30 5.57
CA GLU A 111 -53.04 -37.69 5.81
C GLU A 111 -54.27 -37.80 6.73
N GLN A 112 -54.33 -36.99 7.80
CA GLN A 112 -55.49 -36.94 8.69
C GLN A 112 -56.75 -36.45 7.98
N GLN A 113 -56.63 -35.43 7.12
CA GLN A 113 -57.75 -34.93 6.31
C GLN A 113 -58.28 -36.00 5.36
N GLU A 114 -57.41 -36.71 4.66
CA GLU A 114 -57.78 -37.80 3.74
C GLU A 114 -58.50 -38.94 4.48
N SER A 115 -57.98 -39.35 5.65
CA SER A 115 -58.61 -40.37 6.48
C SER A 115 -60.01 -39.97 6.95
N LEU A 116 -60.18 -38.73 7.42
CA LEU A 116 -61.48 -38.22 7.85
C LEU A 116 -62.48 -38.16 6.71
N LEU A 117 -62.03 -37.75 5.51
CA LEU A 117 -62.88 -37.69 4.31
C LEU A 117 -63.45 -39.08 3.97
N LEU A 118 -62.60 -40.10 4.01
CA LEU A 118 -63.01 -41.50 3.78
C LEU A 118 -64.00 -41.99 4.84
N GLU A 119 -63.81 -41.61 6.10
CA GLU A 119 -64.72 -42.01 7.17
C GLU A 119 -66.09 -41.33 7.06
N VAL A 120 -66.14 -40.05 6.67
CA VAL A 120 -67.39 -39.34 6.39
C VAL A 120 -68.12 -39.96 5.20
N GLN A 121 -67.40 -40.29 4.12
CA GLN A 121 -68.00 -40.95 2.94
C GLN A 121 -68.60 -42.32 3.26
N LYS A 122 -68.02 -43.10 4.19
CA LYS A 122 -68.58 -44.39 4.63
C LYS A 122 -69.84 -44.27 5.49
N LYS A 123 -70.10 -43.11 6.07
CA LYS A 123 -71.24 -42.85 6.97
C LYS A 123 -72.45 -42.24 6.25
N LEU A 124 -72.33 -41.91 4.96
CA LEU A 124 -73.40 -41.45 4.06
C LEU A 124 -73.93 -42.63 3.24
#